data_AF-A0A3M2LKQ6-F1
#
_entry.id   AF-A0A3M2LKQ6-F1
#
_cell.length_a   1.000
_cell.length_b   1.000
_cell.length_c   1.000
_cell.angle_alpha   90.00
_cell.angle_beta   90.00
_cell.angle_gamma   90.00
#
_symmetry.space_group_name_H-M   'P 1'
#
loop_
_entity.id
_entity.type
_entity.pdbx_description
1 polymer ?
#
loop_
_entity_poly.entity_id
_entity_poly.type
_entity_poly.pdbx_seq_one_letter_code
_entity_poly.pdbx_strand_id
1 'polypeptide(L)'
;MNHVPSPAEALAEIERAQQKAYAGQRLPLWWLPCVVALVTVVSIAFELHGATRSALLAAAALGLAAMTAVLARRVRVKSRRQIWTPRAAAWTIGWVAPFFVLFGVTPPLVWLVTDSAIWPKIVSGVVVSLYGVMTLRWAERQIMAGTKGKVAQ
;
A
#
# COMPACT_ATOMS: atom_id res chain seq x y z
N MET A 1 -20.76 44.79 -7.77
CA MET A 1 -21.43 44.09 -6.66
C MET A 1 -20.69 42.79 -6.43
N ASN A 2 -20.05 42.63 -5.28
CA ASN A 2 -19.39 41.37 -4.91
C ASN A 2 -20.49 40.36 -4.60
N HIS A 3 -20.64 39.36 -5.46
CA HIS A 3 -21.57 38.26 -5.22
C HIS A 3 -21.03 37.47 -4.03
N VAL A 4 -21.65 37.63 -2.85
CA VAL A 4 -21.37 36.76 -1.71
C VAL A 4 -21.96 35.40 -2.06
N PRO A 5 -21.15 34.32 -2.10
CA PRO A 5 -21.67 32.99 -2.40
C PRO A 5 -22.68 32.56 -1.35
N SER A 6 -23.74 31.90 -1.79
CA SER A 6 -24.74 31.36 -0.87
C SER A 6 -24.10 30.31 0.06
N PRO A 7 -24.65 30.09 1.26
CA PRO A 7 -24.15 29.05 2.17
C PRO A 7 -24.06 27.66 1.52
N ALA A 8 -24.96 27.36 0.59
CA ALA A 8 -24.96 26.12 -0.18
C ALA A 8 -23.78 26.04 -1.16
N GLU A 9 -23.44 27.14 -1.84
CA GLU A 9 -22.28 27.20 -2.74
C GLU A 9 -20.96 27.11 -1.96
N ALA A 10 -20.88 27.79 -0.81
CA ALA A 10 -19.71 27.71 0.07
C ALA A 10 -19.49 26.28 0.59
N LEU A 11 -20.56 25.58 0.99
CA LEU A 11 -20.48 24.17 1.41
C LEU A 11 -20.06 23.26 0.26
N ALA A 12 -20.64 23.44 -0.94
CA ALA A 12 -20.28 22.66 -2.12
C ALA A 12 -18.81 22.86 -2.53
N GLU A 13 -18.28 24.08 -2.38
CA GLU A 13 -16.87 24.38 -2.66
C GLU A 13 -15.93 23.77 -1.61
N ILE A 14 -16.33 23.78 -0.33
CA ILE A 14 -15.62 23.09 0.74
C ILE A 14 -15.60 21.57 0.49
N GLU A 15 -16.73 20.96 0.12
CA GLU A 15 -16.79 19.53 -0.21
C GLU A 15 -15.88 19.19 -1.38
N ARG A 16 -15.91 19.98 -2.47
CA ARG A 16 -15.01 19.78 -3.62
C ARG A 16 -13.54 19.89 -3.23
N ALA A 17 -13.19 20.88 -2.43
CA ALA A 17 -11.82 21.07 -1.94
C ALA A 17 -11.37 19.90 -1.04
N GLN A 18 -12.26 19.42 -0.17
CA GLN A 18 -11.99 18.27 0.70
C GLN A 18 -11.85 16.98 -0.10
N GLN A 19 -12.73 16.71 -1.07
CA GLN A 19 -12.63 15.54 -1.95
C GLN A 19 -11.34 15.58 -2.78
N LYS A 20 -10.95 16.74 -3.31
CA LYS A 20 -9.70 16.92 -4.06
C LYS A 20 -8.47 16.71 -3.16
N ALA A 21 -8.49 17.25 -1.95
CA ALA A 21 -7.43 17.03 -0.97
C ALA A 21 -7.33 15.56 -0.55
N TYR A 22 -8.46 14.89 -0.37
CA TYR A 22 -8.54 13.47 0.02
C TYR A 22 -8.08 12.54 -1.11
N ALA A 23 -8.44 12.83 -2.35
CA ALA A 23 -7.94 12.13 -3.52
C ALA A 23 -6.40 12.20 -3.63
N GLY A 24 -5.82 13.34 -3.22
CA GLY A 24 -4.37 13.51 -3.12
C GLY A 24 -3.69 12.78 -1.95
N GLN A 25 -4.45 12.34 -0.94
CA GLN A 25 -3.94 11.65 0.26
C GLN A 25 -4.05 10.12 0.21
N ARG A 26 -4.81 9.59 -0.76
CA ARG A 26 -4.94 8.14 -0.96
C ARG A 26 -3.62 7.53 -1.38
N LEU A 27 -3.32 6.32 -0.88
CA LEU A 27 -2.15 5.60 -1.37
C LEU A 27 -2.39 5.23 -2.85
N PRO A 28 -1.34 5.33 -3.67
CA PRO A 28 -1.43 4.85 -5.04
C PRO A 28 -1.58 3.33 -5.05
N LEU A 29 -2.48 2.81 -5.90
CA LEU A 29 -2.73 1.36 -6.01
C LEU A 29 -1.48 0.57 -6.41
N TRP A 30 -0.55 1.21 -7.15
CA TRP A 30 0.70 0.59 -7.58
C TRP A 30 1.70 0.39 -6.43
N TRP A 31 1.57 1.11 -5.32
CA TRP A 31 2.55 1.09 -4.23
C TRP A 31 2.75 -0.31 -3.67
N LEU A 32 1.66 -1.00 -3.35
CA LEU A 32 1.71 -2.31 -2.73
C LEU A 32 2.29 -3.38 -3.68
N PRO A 33 1.83 -3.51 -4.94
CA PRO A 33 2.48 -4.36 -5.93
C PRO A 33 3.98 -4.07 -6.10
N CYS A 34 4.40 -2.80 -6.09
CA CYS A 34 5.81 -2.45 -6.18
C CYS A 34 6.60 -2.92 -4.95
N VAL A 35 6.09 -2.73 -3.73
CA VAL A 35 6.73 -3.25 -2.51
C VAL A 35 6.86 -4.77 -2.59
N VAL A 36 5.77 -5.46 -2.94
CA VAL A 36 5.75 -6.92 -3.01
C VAL A 36 6.73 -7.42 -4.07
N ALA A 37 6.77 -6.81 -5.25
CA ALA A 37 7.72 -7.15 -6.30
C ALA A 37 9.18 -6.97 -5.83
N LEU A 38 9.50 -5.89 -5.13
CA LEU A 38 10.84 -5.66 -4.57
C LEU A 38 11.20 -6.73 -3.54
N VAL A 39 10.28 -7.08 -2.63
CA VAL A 39 10.50 -8.17 -1.66
C VAL A 39 10.71 -9.50 -2.38
N THR A 40 9.89 -9.82 -3.39
CA THR A 40 10.05 -11.03 -4.20
C THR A 40 11.42 -11.06 -4.90
N VAL A 41 11.87 -9.95 -5.48
CA VAL A 41 13.22 -9.84 -6.10
C VAL A 41 14.30 -10.10 -5.07
N VAL A 42 14.22 -9.51 -3.88
CA VAL A 42 15.18 -9.73 -2.79
C VAL A 42 15.18 -11.21 -2.38
N SER A 43 14.01 -11.81 -2.18
CA SER A 43 13.88 -13.22 -1.83
C SER A 43 14.45 -14.17 -2.89
N ILE A 44 14.34 -13.83 -4.17
CA ILE A 44 14.96 -14.58 -5.28
C ILE A 44 16.47 -14.37 -5.30
N ALA A 45 16.94 -13.14 -5.08
CA ALA A 45 18.37 -12.82 -5.07
C ALA A 45 19.15 -13.64 -4.03
N PHE A 46 18.53 -13.98 -2.90
CA PHE A 46 19.14 -14.84 -1.87
C PHE A 46 19.33 -16.31 -2.28
N GLU A 47 18.68 -16.78 -3.34
CA GLU A 47 18.93 -18.12 -3.94
C GLU A 47 20.07 -18.10 -4.97
N LEU A 48 20.47 -16.90 -5.39
CA LEU A 48 21.45 -16.69 -6.45
C LEU A 48 22.82 -16.38 -5.87
N HIS A 49 23.85 -16.54 -6.70
CA HIS A 49 25.24 -16.40 -6.31
C HIS A 49 25.95 -15.39 -7.24
N GLY A 50 27.08 -14.86 -6.75
CA GLY A 50 27.95 -13.98 -7.54
C GLY A 50 27.28 -12.67 -7.98
N ALA A 51 27.64 -12.21 -9.18
CA ALA A 51 27.26 -10.90 -9.70
C ALA A 51 25.73 -10.72 -9.82
N THR A 52 24.99 -11.77 -10.17
CA THR A 52 23.53 -11.72 -10.32
C THR A 52 22.82 -11.37 -9.01
N ARG A 53 23.26 -11.96 -7.89
CA ARG A 53 22.73 -11.63 -6.56
C ARG A 53 22.97 -10.16 -6.22
N SER A 54 24.20 -9.69 -6.39
CA SER A 54 24.57 -8.30 -6.11
C SER A 54 23.80 -7.30 -6.97
N ALA A 55 23.63 -7.60 -8.26
CA ALA A 55 22.88 -6.76 -9.19
C ALA A 55 21.40 -6.65 -8.80
N LEU A 56 20.76 -7.78 -8.46
CA LEU A 56 19.35 -7.77 -8.03
C LEU A 56 19.14 -7.05 -6.70
N LEU A 57 20.05 -7.22 -5.74
CA LEU A 57 19.97 -6.49 -4.46
C LEU A 57 20.16 -4.98 -4.65
N ALA A 58 21.11 -4.57 -5.49
CA ALA A 58 21.30 -3.16 -5.83
C ALA A 58 20.06 -2.58 -6.55
N ALA A 59 19.51 -3.32 -7.52
CA ALA A 59 18.28 -2.92 -8.21
C ALA A 59 17.09 -2.81 -7.25
N ALA A 60 16.94 -3.73 -6.30
CA ALA A 60 15.88 -3.69 -5.30
C ALA A 60 16.05 -2.49 -4.35
N ALA A 61 17.27 -2.20 -3.91
CA ALA A 61 17.57 -1.04 -3.07
C ALA A 61 17.26 0.28 -3.80
N LEU A 62 17.67 0.41 -5.06
CA LEU A 62 17.37 1.57 -5.90
C LEU A 62 15.86 1.71 -6.16
N GLY A 63 15.18 0.61 -6.43
CA GLY A 63 13.72 0.59 -6.60
C GLY A 63 12.97 1.05 -5.34
N LEU A 64 13.40 0.58 -4.16
CA LEU A 64 12.85 1.01 -2.88
C LEU A 64 13.09 2.50 -2.62
N ALA A 65 14.31 2.99 -2.91
CA ALA A 65 14.66 4.40 -2.77
C ALA A 65 13.83 5.29 -3.72
N ALA A 66 13.70 4.90 -4.99
CA ALA A 66 12.90 5.61 -5.99
C ALA A 66 11.43 5.65 -5.60
N MET A 67 10.86 4.50 -5.18
CA MET A 67 9.48 4.44 -4.71
C MET A 67 9.25 5.33 -3.48
N THR A 68 10.17 5.30 -2.51
CA THR A 68 10.08 6.14 -1.31
C THR A 68 10.15 7.62 -1.68
N ALA A 69 11.02 8.01 -2.62
CA ALA A 69 11.09 9.38 -3.11
C ALA A 69 9.79 9.82 -3.81
N VAL A 70 9.19 8.95 -4.63
CA VAL A 70 7.90 9.21 -5.30
C VAL A 70 6.77 9.37 -4.27
N LEU A 71 6.71 8.50 -3.26
CA LEU A 71 5.71 8.60 -2.19
C LEU A 71 5.93 9.86 -1.35
N ALA A 72 7.16 10.18 -0.96
CA ALA A 72 7.46 11.37 -0.18
C ALA A 72 7.07 12.67 -0.92
N ARG A 73 7.23 12.69 -2.25
CA ARG A 73 6.76 13.82 -3.09
C ARG A 73 5.24 13.94 -3.12
N ARG A 74 4.50 12.82 -3.04
CA ARG A 74 3.02 12.80 -3.08
C ARG A 74 2.39 13.01 -1.70
N VAL A 75 2.93 12.41 -0.65
CA VAL A 75 2.37 12.42 0.70
C VAL A 75 2.89 13.62 1.49
N ARG A 76 2.42 14.82 1.15
CA ARG A 76 2.67 16.05 1.95
C ARG A 76 1.77 16.13 3.19
N VAL A 77 1.49 15.02 3.86
CA VAL A 77 0.64 15.03 5.06
C VAL A 77 1.53 15.22 6.29
N LYS A 78 1.37 16.36 6.98
CA LYS A 78 1.94 16.55 8.32
C LYS A 78 1.38 15.45 9.23
N SER A 79 2.20 14.46 9.56
CA SER A 79 1.87 13.40 10.52
C SER A 79 1.44 14.05 11.84
N ARG A 80 0.14 14.01 12.15
CA ARG A 80 -0.33 14.36 13.49
C ARG A 80 -0.15 13.13 14.37
N ARG A 81 0.52 13.32 15.51
CA ARG A 81 0.88 12.27 16.49
C ARG A 81 -0.29 11.41 17.02
N GLN A 82 -1.55 11.80 16.77
CA GLN A 82 -2.73 11.27 17.47
C GLN A 82 -3.89 10.89 16.53
N ILE A 83 -3.58 10.43 15.32
CA ILE A 83 -4.59 10.01 14.32
C ILE A 83 -5.12 8.59 14.60
N TRP A 84 -4.27 7.72 15.17
CA TRP A 84 -4.57 6.31 15.35
C TRP A 84 -5.49 6.04 16.54
N THR A 85 -6.61 5.38 16.28
CA THR A 85 -7.46 4.80 17.33
C THR A 85 -7.24 3.28 17.41
N PRO A 86 -7.56 2.64 18.55
CA PRO A 86 -7.51 1.18 18.66
C PRO A 86 -8.35 0.48 17.58
N ARG A 87 -9.48 1.07 17.20
CA ARG A 87 -10.35 0.54 16.13
C ARG A 87 -9.70 0.62 14.75
N ALA A 88 -9.04 1.72 14.42
CA ALA A 88 -8.28 1.86 13.17
C ALA A 88 -7.09 0.89 13.13
N ALA A 89 -6.41 0.70 14.27
CA ALA A 89 -5.35 -0.29 14.41
C ALA A 89 -5.89 -1.72 14.21
N ALA A 90 -7.03 -2.07 14.82
CA ALA A 90 -7.66 -3.38 14.64
C ALA A 90 -8.03 -3.65 13.17
N TRP A 91 -8.59 -2.68 12.47
CA TRP A 91 -8.86 -2.80 11.02
C TRP A 91 -7.59 -3.00 10.20
N THR A 92 -6.52 -2.28 10.56
CA THR A 92 -5.23 -2.43 9.88
C THR A 92 -4.66 -3.83 10.11
N ILE A 93 -4.66 -4.31 11.36
CA ILE A 93 -4.19 -5.66 11.70
C ILE A 93 -5.05 -6.71 10.98
N GLY A 94 -6.38 -6.57 11.00
CA GLY A 94 -7.29 -7.48 10.32
C GLY A 94 -7.09 -7.52 8.81
N TRP A 95 -6.71 -6.38 8.20
CA TRP A 95 -6.37 -6.33 6.78
C TRP A 95 -4.98 -6.91 6.46
N VAL A 96 -4.00 -6.72 7.35
CA VAL A 96 -2.63 -7.24 7.20
C VAL A 96 -2.55 -8.75 7.47
N ALA A 97 -3.35 -9.29 8.40
CA ALA A 97 -3.28 -10.70 8.80
C ALA A 97 -3.40 -11.69 7.63
N PRO A 98 -4.33 -11.50 6.66
CA PRO A 98 -4.39 -12.34 5.46
C PRO A 98 -3.10 -12.35 4.62
N PHE A 99 -2.31 -11.28 4.60
CA PHE A 99 -1.01 -11.28 3.90
C PHE A 99 -0.08 -12.34 4.48
N PHE A 100 0.00 -12.45 5.81
CA PHE A 100 0.81 -13.46 6.47
C PHE A 100 0.32 -14.88 6.19
N VAL A 101 -1.00 -15.08 6.15
CA VAL A 101 -1.59 -16.38 5.76
C VAL A 101 -1.21 -16.72 4.32
N LEU A 102 -1.34 -15.77 3.39
CA LEU A 102 -0.95 -15.97 1.99
C LEU A 102 0.54 -16.27 1.85
N PHE A 103 1.41 -15.56 2.58
CA PHE A 103 2.85 -15.84 2.59
C PHE A 103 3.20 -17.20 3.22
N GLY A 104 2.44 -17.67 4.21
CA GLY A 104 2.68 -18.97 4.85
C GLY A 104 2.14 -20.16 4.05
N VAL A 105 0.99 -20.00 3.41
CA VAL A 105 0.27 -21.10 2.75
C VAL A 105 0.62 -21.24 1.27
N THR A 106 0.83 -20.13 0.56
CA THR A 106 1.07 -20.18 -0.90
C THR A 106 2.37 -20.91 -1.26
N PRO A 107 3.53 -20.67 -0.59
CA PRO A 107 4.76 -21.31 -1.00
C PRO A 107 4.74 -22.85 -0.91
N PRO A 108 4.27 -23.47 0.20
CA PRO A 108 4.15 -24.93 0.29
C PRO A 108 3.28 -25.52 -0.81
N LEU A 109 2.13 -24.91 -1.11
CA LEU A 109 1.21 -25.40 -2.14
C LEU A 109 1.82 -25.36 -3.53
N VAL A 110 2.56 -24.30 -3.85
CA VAL A 110 3.23 -24.15 -5.15
C VAL A 110 4.43 -25.10 -5.26
N TRP A 111 5.11 -25.36 -4.15
CA TRP A 111 6.22 -26.31 -4.13
C TRP A 111 5.76 -27.72 -4.54
N LEU A 112 4.58 -28.16 -4.09
CA LEU A 112 4.02 -29.49 -4.40
C LEU A 112 3.88 -29.80 -5.90
N VAL A 113 3.88 -28.77 -6.76
CA VAL A 113 3.64 -28.93 -8.20
C VAL A 113 4.75 -28.37 -9.08
N THR A 114 5.78 -27.73 -8.50
CA THR A 114 6.83 -27.04 -9.28
C THR A 114 8.24 -27.54 -9.03
N ASP A 115 8.51 -28.22 -7.91
CA ASP A 115 9.87 -28.66 -7.50
C ASP A 115 10.96 -27.56 -7.63
N SER A 116 10.57 -26.30 -7.50
CA SER A 116 11.43 -25.13 -7.74
C SER A 116 11.45 -24.21 -6.53
N ALA A 117 12.63 -23.70 -6.18
CA ALA A 117 12.77 -22.70 -5.12
C ALA A 117 12.32 -21.28 -5.52
N ILE A 118 12.14 -21.03 -6.82
CA ILE A 118 11.84 -19.70 -7.36
C ILE A 118 10.33 -19.51 -7.56
N TRP A 119 9.64 -20.49 -8.15
CA TRP A 119 8.21 -20.40 -8.47
C TRP A 119 7.31 -20.09 -7.25
N PRO A 120 7.50 -20.73 -6.08
CA PRO A 120 6.76 -20.40 -4.86
C PRO A 120 6.81 -18.92 -4.49
N LYS A 121 7.96 -18.26 -4.72
CA LYS A 121 8.17 -16.84 -4.39
C LYS A 121 7.45 -15.93 -5.38
N ILE A 122 7.53 -16.25 -6.67
CA ILE A 122 6.83 -15.51 -7.74
C ILE A 122 5.33 -15.60 -7.52
N VAL A 123 4.79 -16.82 -7.36
CA VAL A 123 3.34 -17.03 -7.21
C VAL A 123 2.83 -16.38 -5.92
N SER A 124 3.56 -16.51 -4.81
CA SER A 124 3.19 -15.81 -3.56
C SER A 124 3.16 -14.29 -3.74
N GLY A 125 4.17 -13.73 -4.43
CA GLY A 125 4.20 -12.29 -4.74
C GLY A 125 3.01 -11.85 -5.60
N VAL A 126 2.62 -12.63 -6.60
CA VAL A 126 1.45 -12.35 -7.44
C VAL A 126 0.15 -12.40 -6.62
N VAL A 127 -0.06 -13.48 -5.87
CA VAL A 127 -1.27 -13.68 -5.06
C VAL A 127 -1.42 -12.57 -4.02
N VAL A 128 -0.33 -12.23 -3.33
CA VAL A 128 -0.31 -11.15 -2.34
C VAL A 128 -0.56 -9.78 -2.99
N SER A 129 0.03 -9.52 -4.16
CA SER A 129 -0.20 -8.27 -4.89
C SER A 129 -1.66 -8.13 -5.33
N LEU A 130 -2.26 -9.21 -5.85
CA LEU A 130 -3.66 -9.23 -6.27
C LEU A 130 -4.59 -8.99 -5.07
N TYR A 131 -4.39 -9.73 -3.98
CA TYR A 131 -5.15 -9.53 -2.74
C TYR A 131 -5.04 -8.08 -2.26
N GLY A 132 -3.82 -7.54 -2.22
CA GLY A 132 -3.59 -6.17 -1.78
C GLY A 132 -4.27 -5.15 -2.68
N VAL A 133 -4.15 -5.24 -4.01
CA VAL A 133 -4.82 -4.31 -4.94
C VAL A 133 -6.35 -4.37 -4.81
N MET A 134 -6.92 -5.58 -4.70
CA MET A 134 -8.36 -5.78 -4.58
C MET A 134 -8.92 -5.25 -3.26
N THR A 135 -8.15 -5.31 -2.17
CA THR A 135 -8.62 -4.96 -0.83
C THR A 135 -8.16 -3.58 -0.35
N LEU A 136 -7.17 -2.95 -0.99
CA LEU A 136 -6.56 -1.69 -0.52
C LEU A 136 -7.61 -0.58 -0.34
N ARG A 137 -8.48 -0.37 -1.32
CA ARG A 137 -9.51 0.68 -1.25
C ARG A 137 -10.58 0.40 -0.21
N TRP A 138 -10.88 -0.87 0.04
CA TRP A 138 -11.80 -1.26 1.10
C TRP A 138 -11.17 -1.01 2.47
N ALA A 139 -9.92 -1.43 2.66
CA ALA A 139 -9.17 -1.25 3.89
C ALA A 139 -8.95 0.24 4.23
N GLU A 140 -8.51 1.04 3.25
CA GLU A 140 -8.36 2.49 3.39
C GLU A 140 -9.64 3.15 3.93
N ARG A 141 -10.82 2.76 3.41
CA ARG A 141 -12.11 3.29 3.85
C ARG A 141 -12.42 2.91 5.30
N GLN A 142 -12.21 1.65 5.68
CA GLN A 142 -12.49 1.18 7.05
C GLN A 142 -11.53 1.80 8.08
N ILE A 143 -10.25 1.92 7.73
CA ILE A 143 -9.23 2.52 8.60
C ILE A 143 -9.55 4.00 8.79
N MET A 144 -9.83 4.74 7.72
CA MET A 144 -10.13 6.17 7.81
C MET A 144 -11.43 6.45 8.57
N ALA A 145 -12.46 5.59 8.44
CA ALA A 145 -13.67 5.68 9.25
C ALA A 145 -13.39 5.53 10.77
N GLY A 146 -12.32 4.81 11.13
CA GLY A 146 -11.89 4.62 12.50
C GLY A 146 -10.92 5.69 13.05
N THR A 147 -10.25 6.48 12.22
CA THR A 147 -9.24 7.46 12.67
C THR A 147 -9.83 8.74 13.28
N LYS A 148 -9.09 9.38 14.19
CA LYS A 148 -9.47 10.67 14.79
C LYS A 148 -9.09 11.82 13.85
N GLY A 149 -10.07 12.67 13.53
CA GLY A 149 -9.91 13.80 12.61
C GLY A 149 -10.71 13.64 11.31
N LYS A 150 -12.02 13.38 11.43
CA LYS A 150 -12.94 13.29 10.30
C LYS A 150 -12.86 14.58 9.46
N VAL A 151 -12.28 14.49 8.29
CA VAL A 151 -12.71 15.33 7.17
C VAL A 151 -14.08 14.78 6.80
N ALA A 152 -15.11 15.62 6.78
CA ALA A 152 -16.48 15.17 6.51
C ALA A 152 -16.50 14.34 5.22
N GLN A 153 -17.13 13.16 5.29
CA GLN A 153 -17.46 12.36 4.12
C GLN A 153 -18.88 12.66 3.71
#